data_AF-A0A9X3WZ76-F1
#
_entry.id   AF-A0A9X3WZ76-F1
#
_cell.length_a   1.000
_cell.length_b   1.000
_cell.length_c   1.000
_cell.angle_alpha   90.00
_cell.angle_beta   90.00
_cell.angle_gamma   90.00
#
_symmetry.space_group_name_H-M   'P 1'
#
loop_
_entity.id
_entity.type
_entity.pdbx_description
1 polymer ?
#
loop_
_entity_poly.entity_id
_entity_poly.type
_entity_poly.pdbx_seq_one_letter_code
_entity_poly.pdbx_strand_id
1 'polypeptide(L)'
;MNMALIVKDTLPRKNFSAISQLGHKALNLALGHAAALGPRLSPGLVEGLVADVEKLGDVVPSAKQARSESVAATSAQNVALAEGHTRVRQVRAAVRRAKAPADVKRGFGVGRRTRPHVVSDVKAAIQQILDRAKEKPAEAEALGIVKKDLDGLALSLAAITDADTKQEQKRASAPLTTQQRNRIGNRILAAVARIEGAGRLEFANDPVKRATFEALGARPRIRRKVDAGSGTTEVVVSG
;
A
#
# COMPACT_ATOMS: atom_id res chain seq x y z
N MET A 1 -0.51 15.84 36.49
CA MET A 1 -1.32 15.03 35.54
C MET A 1 -0.74 15.20 34.14
N ASN A 2 -0.24 14.13 33.52
CA ASN A 2 0.28 14.16 32.15
C ASN A 2 -0.89 14.27 31.16
N MET A 3 -1.09 15.43 30.53
CA MET A 3 -2.02 15.54 29.40
C MET A 3 -1.41 14.91 28.15
N ALA A 4 -1.63 13.60 28.01
CA ALA A 4 -1.33 12.86 26.79
C ALA A 4 -2.02 13.54 25.59
N LEU A 5 -1.27 13.71 24.50
CA LEU A 5 -1.81 14.25 23.25
C LEU A 5 -2.93 13.32 22.75
N ILE A 6 -4.14 13.86 22.57
CA ILE A 6 -5.22 13.14 21.89
C ILE A 6 -4.85 13.08 20.41
N VAL A 7 -4.38 11.91 19.95
CA VAL A 7 -3.95 11.70 18.57
C VAL A 7 -5.00 10.86 17.85
N LYS A 8 -5.47 11.36 16.71
CA LYS A 8 -6.43 10.64 15.85
C LYS A 8 -5.72 9.52 15.09
N ASP A 9 -6.43 8.42 14.84
CA ASP A 9 -5.95 7.31 14.00
C ASP A 9 -6.16 7.53 12.49
N THR A 10 -6.70 8.70 12.13
CA THR A 10 -6.98 9.11 10.75
C THR A 10 -5.70 9.31 9.93
N LEU A 11 -5.80 9.22 8.60
CA LEU A 11 -4.68 9.55 7.71
C LEU A 11 -4.11 10.94 8.03
N PRO A 12 -2.78 11.09 8.21
CA PRO A 12 -2.16 12.38 8.47
C PRO A 12 -2.38 13.37 7.33
N ARG A 13 -2.47 14.65 7.67
CA ARG A 13 -2.69 15.75 6.70
C ARG A 13 -1.49 16.03 5.78
N LYS A 14 -0.34 15.40 6.02
CA LYS A 14 0.89 15.52 5.23
C LYS A 14 1.38 14.11 4.87
N ASN A 15 2.13 13.99 3.77
CA ASN A 15 2.79 12.72 3.47
C ASN A 15 3.87 12.40 4.52
N PHE A 16 4.17 11.12 4.72
CA PHE A 16 5.08 10.69 5.80
C PHE A 16 6.50 11.25 5.67
N SER A 17 7.01 11.45 4.45
CA SER A 17 8.33 12.08 4.23
C SER A 17 8.38 13.52 4.79
N ALA A 18 7.35 14.32 4.48
CA ALA A 18 7.22 15.67 4.99
C ALA A 18 7.01 15.70 6.51
N ILE A 19 6.34 14.67 7.08
CA ILE A 19 6.17 14.53 8.52
C ILE A 19 7.52 14.24 9.20
N SER A 20 8.32 13.30 8.69
CA SER A 20 9.65 13.00 9.23
C SER A 20 10.57 14.22 9.16
N GLN A 21 10.60 14.93 8.02
CA GLN A 21 11.39 16.15 7.87
C GLN A 21 10.97 17.26 8.86
N LEU A 22 9.67 17.43 9.09
CA LEU A 22 9.17 18.36 10.11
C LEU A 22 9.54 17.92 11.52
N GLY A 23 9.46 16.61 11.81
CA GLY A 23 9.91 16.03 13.07
C GLY A 23 11.38 16.34 13.35
N HIS A 24 12.28 16.08 12.40
CA HIS A 24 13.70 16.43 12.54
C HIS A 24 13.95 17.93 12.74
N LYS A 25 13.24 18.79 12.00
CA LYS A 25 13.36 20.25 12.19
C LYS A 25 12.90 20.68 13.58
N ALA A 26 11.78 20.13 14.07
CA ALA A 26 11.28 20.42 15.40
C ALA A 26 12.20 19.87 16.51
N LEU A 27 12.79 18.68 16.33
CA LEU A 27 13.80 18.13 17.24
C LEU A 27 15.03 19.04 17.33
N ASN A 28 15.56 19.48 16.19
CA ASN A 28 16.73 20.37 16.17
C ASN A 28 16.44 21.69 16.92
N LEU A 29 15.24 22.26 16.74
CA LEU A 29 14.82 23.48 17.45
C LEU A 29 14.60 23.23 18.95
N ALA A 30 13.99 22.10 19.31
CA ALA A 30 13.76 21.73 20.71
C ALA A 30 15.07 21.49 21.47
N LEU A 31 16.03 20.81 20.84
CA LEU A 31 17.35 20.55 21.42
C LEU A 31 18.21 21.82 21.48
N GLY A 32 18.22 22.63 20.41
CA GLY A 32 18.97 23.88 20.35
C GLY A 32 18.49 24.95 21.35
N HIS A 33 17.25 24.84 21.82
CA HIS A 33 16.65 25.75 22.80
C HIS A 33 16.15 25.02 24.06
N ALA A 34 16.76 23.89 24.43
CA ALA A 34 16.28 23.01 25.49
C ALA A 34 16.10 23.71 26.84
N ALA A 35 17.02 24.59 27.22
CA ALA A 35 16.94 25.34 28.48
C ALA A 35 15.73 26.28 28.54
N ALA A 36 15.40 26.93 27.40
CA ALA A 36 14.30 27.89 27.31
C ALA A 36 12.93 27.19 27.12
N LEU A 37 12.91 26.08 26.40
CA LEU A 37 11.67 25.35 26.08
C LEU A 37 11.32 24.28 27.10
N GLY A 38 12.28 23.76 27.86
CA GLY A 38 12.10 22.66 28.82
C GLY A 38 10.92 22.87 29.78
N PRO A 39 10.76 24.05 30.43
CA PRO A 39 9.63 24.31 31.32
C PRO A 39 8.26 24.35 30.62
N ARG A 40 8.22 24.57 29.30
CA ARG A 40 7.00 24.71 28.50
C ARG A 40 6.58 23.43 27.80
N LEU A 41 7.51 22.50 27.61
CA LEU A 41 7.25 21.22 26.98
C LEU A 41 6.84 20.19 28.03
N SER A 42 5.92 19.30 27.65
CA SER A 42 5.56 18.19 28.51
C SER A 42 6.76 17.26 28.70
N PRO A 43 6.99 16.71 29.90
CA PRO A 43 8.04 15.71 30.13
C PRO A 43 7.90 14.54 29.15
N GLY A 44 9.00 14.06 28.58
CA GLY A 44 8.99 12.93 27.63
C GLY A 44 8.58 13.29 26.20
N LEU A 45 8.24 14.54 25.90
CA LEU A 45 7.79 14.93 24.55
C LEU A 45 8.92 14.84 23.52
N VAL A 46 10.12 15.27 23.88
CA VAL A 46 11.27 15.28 22.97
C VAL A 46 11.75 13.85 22.73
N GLU A 47 11.88 13.05 23.79
CA GLU A 47 12.25 11.63 23.72
C GLU A 47 11.20 10.83 22.93
N GLY A 48 9.91 11.10 23.16
CA GLY A 48 8.82 10.51 22.40
C GLY A 48 8.85 10.89 20.92
N LEU A 49 9.21 12.13 20.60
CA LEU A 49 9.35 12.60 19.22
C LEU A 49 10.56 11.96 18.52
N VAL A 50 11.70 11.78 19.21
CA VAL A 50 12.86 11.03 18.67
C VAL A 50 12.43 9.62 18.28
N ALA A 51 11.83 8.89 19.22
CA ALA A 51 11.41 7.51 19.00
C ALA A 51 10.35 7.39 17.87
N ASP A 52 9.43 8.35 17.76
CA ASP A 52 8.42 8.35 16.70
C ASP A 52 9.02 8.67 15.32
N VAL A 53 9.99 9.60 15.24
CA VAL A 53 10.67 9.97 14.00
C VAL A 53 11.55 8.83 13.48
N GLU A 54 12.30 8.15 14.36
CA GLU A 54 13.08 6.96 14.01
C GLU A 54 12.17 5.84 13.48
N LYS A 55 11.12 5.50 14.24
CA LYS A 55 10.13 4.49 13.81
C LYS A 55 9.48 4.82 12.48
N LEU A 56 9.16 6.09 12.21
CA LEU A 56 8.59 6.49 10.92
C LEU A 56 9.65 6.45 9.80
N GLY A 57 10.90 6.81 10.12
CA GLY A 57 12.05 6.77 9.23
C GLY A 57 12.36 5.37 8.71
N ASP A 58 12.28 4.36 9.57
CA ASP A 58 12.46 2.95 9.19
C ASP A 58 11.27 2.43 8.36
N VAL A 59 10.06 2.83 8.74
CA VAL A 59 8.84 2.24 8.19
C VAL A 59 8.49 2.77 6.79
N VAL A 60 8.86 4.00 6.43
CA VAL A 60 8.51 4.58 5.12
C VAL A 60 9.24 3.89 3.95
N PRO A 61 10.58 3.69 3.99
CA PRO A 61 11.30 2.92 2.98
C PRO A 61 10.82 1.46 2.94
N SER A 62 10.70 0.79 4.09
CA SER A 62 10.23 -0.60 4.15
C SER A 62 8.81 -0.76 3.62
N ALA A 63 7.91 0.21 3.86
CA ALA A 63 6.56 0.19 3.30
C ALA A 63 6.52 0.43 1.79
N LYS A 64 7.39 1.29 1.26
CA LYS A 64 7.52 1.47 -0.20
C LYS A 64 8.02 0.20 -0.85
N GLN A 65 9.05 -0.42 -0.28
CA GLN A 65 9.59 -1.69 -0.73
C GLN A 65 8.53 -2.80 -0.65
N ALA A 66 7.83 -2.95 0.48
CA ALA A 66 6.74 -3.91 0.64
C ALA A 66 5.62 -3.69 -0.39
N ARG A 67 5.31 -2.43 -0.74
CA ARG A 67 4.35 -2.11 -1.79
C ARG A 67 4.85 -2.52 -3.18
N SER A 68 6.09 -2.20 -3.55
CA SER A 68 6.65 -2.63 -4.84
C SER A 68 6.71 -4.15 -4.94
N GLU A 69 7.08 -4.82 -3.85
CA GLU A 69 7.10 -6.26 -3.76
C GLU A 69 5.72 -6.90 -3.84
N SER A 70 4.70 -6.27 -3.24
CA SER A 70 3.29 -6.72 -3.33
C SER A 70 2.74 -6.56 -4.75
N VAL A 71 3.10 -5.48 -5.45
CA VAL A 71 2.74 -5.28 -6.86
C VAL A 71 3.41 -6.34 -7.73
N ALA A 72 4.71 -6.57 -7.53
CA ALA A 72 5.45 -7.59 -8.27
C ALA A 72 4.88 -9.01 -8.00
N ALA A 73 4.56 -9.34 -6.76
CA ALA A 73 3.95 -10.62 -6.39
C ALA A 73 2.57 -10.81 -7.02
N THR A 74 1.71 -9.78 -6.98
CA THR A 74 0.39 -9.81 -7.64
C THR A 74 0.54 -9.98 -9.16
N SER A 75 1.51 -9.30 -9.78
CA SER A 75 1.80 -9.45 -11.21
C SER A 75 2.22 -10.88 -11.55
N ALA A 76 3.16 -11.46 -10.79
CA ALA A 76 3.61 -12.83 -10.99
C ALA A 76 2.47 -13.85 -10.81
N GLN A 77 1.59 -13.67 -9.82
CA GLN A 77 0.42 -14.52 -9.63
C GLN A 77 -0.54 -14.43 -10.82
N ASN A 78 -0.80 -13.23 -11.35
CA ASN A 78 -1.65 -13.03 -12.51
C ASN A 78 -1.10 -13.71 -13.77
N VAL A 79 0.22 -13.65 -13.99
CA VAL A 79 0.88 -14.37 -15.09
C VAL A 79 0.70 -15.88 -14.92
N ALA A 80 0.99 -16.43 -13.75
CA ALA A 80 0.84 -17.86 -13.47
C ALA A 80 -0.61 -18.35 -13.64
N LEU A 81 -1.60 -17.55 -13.21
CA LEU A 81 -3.01 -17.83 -13.40
C LEU A 81 -3.42 -17.82 -14.88
N ALA A 82 -2.95 -16.83 -15.65
CA ALA A 82 -3.24 -16.72 -17.07
C ALA A 82 -2.65 -17.90 -17.86
N GLU A 83 -1.42 -18.31 -17.55
CA GLU A 83 -0.77 -19.47 -18.15
C GLU A 83 -1.50 -20.78 -17.78
N GLY A 84 -1.79 -20.99 -16.50
CA GLY A 84 -2.51 -22.17 -16.03
C GLY A 84 -3.90 -22.29 -16.65
N HIS A 85 -4.66 -21.18 -16.67
CA HIS A 85 -5.97 -21.13 -17.32
C HIS A 85 -5.88 -21.40 -18.83
N THR A 86 -4.85 -20.86 -19.51
CA THR A 86 -4.64 -21.12 -20.94
C THR A 86 -4.40 -22.60 -21.20
N ARG A 87 -3.56 -23.27 -20.41
CA ARG A 87 -3.32 -24.72 -20.52
C ARG A 87 -4.59 -25.53 -20.31
N VAL A 88 -5.35 -25.24 -19.25
CA VAL A 88 -6.67 -25.87 -18.99
C VAL A 88 -7.60 -25.71 -20.20
N ARG A 89 -7.65 -24.51 -20.80
CA ARG A 89 -8.49 -24.23 -21.96
C ARG A 89 -8.06 -25.07 -23.17
N GLN A 90 -6.76 -25.21 -23.42
CA GLN A 90 -6.26 -26.00 -24.55
C GLN A 90 -6.57 -27.49 -24.37
N VAL A 91 -6.36 -28.04 -23.18
CA VAL A 91 -6.72 -29.43 -22.88
C VAL A 91 -8.23 -29.65 -23.08
N ARG A 92 -9.08 -28.81 -22.50
CA ARG A 92 -10.54 -28.91 -22.69
C ARG A 92 -10.96 -28.78 -24.15
N ALA A 93 -10.27 -27.93 -24.92
CA ALA A 93 -10.52 -27.80 -26.36
C ALA A 93 -10.13 -29.07 -27.13
N ALA A 94 -9.00 -29.69 -26.80
CA ALA A 94 -8.57 -30.96 -27.38
C ALA A 94 -9.59 -32.08 -27.09
N VAL A 95 -9.96 -32.27 -25.82
CA VAL A 95 -10.98 -33.27 -25.41
C VAL A 95 -12.32 -33.05 -26.12
N ARG A 96 -12.75 -31.79 -26.26
CA ARG A 96 -13.99 -31.46 -26.97
C ARG A 96 -13.89 -31.80 -28.46
N ARG A 97 -12.76 -31.48 -29.12
CA ARG A 97 -12.54 -31.74 -30.56
C ARG A 97 -12.38 -33.22 -30.88
N ALA A 98 -11.81 -34.00 -29.97
CA ALA A 98 -11.71 -35.45 -30.06
C ALA A 98 -13.07 -36.17 -30.00
N LYS A 99 -14.18 -35.43 -29.85
CA LYS A 99 -15.55 -35.96 -29.73
C LYS A 99 -15.69 -37.04 -28.64
N ALA A 100 -14.91 -36.94 -27.58
CA ALA A 100 -14.92 -37.90 -26.48
C ALA A 100 -16.33 -38.09 -25.87
N PRO A 101 -16.62 -39.26 -25.27
CA PRO A 101 -17.85 -39.50 -24.53
C PRO A 101 -18.14 -38.44 -23.45
N ALA A 102 -19.40 -38.31 -23.06
CA ALA A 102 -19.85 -37.27 -22.13
C ALA A 102 -19.20 -37.40 -20.74
N ASP A 103 -18.98 -38.63 -20.27
CA ASP A 103 -18.31 -38.92 -19.00
C ASP A 103 -16.83 -38.48 -19.04
N VAL A 104 -16.13 -38.79 -20.13
CA VAL A 104 -14.74 -38.39 -20.38
C VAL A 104 -14.61 -36.86 -20.41
N LYS A 105 -15.48 -36.19 -21.18
CA LYS A 105 -15.56 -34.72 -21.23
C LYS A 105 -15.73 -34.13 -19.83
N ARG A 106 -16.66 -34.65 -19.05
CA ARG A 106 -16.93 -34.17 -17.68
C ARG A 106 -15.74 -34.45 -16.75
N GLY A 107 -15.07 -35.59 -16.90
CA GLY A 107 -13.85 -35.95 -16.17
C GLY A 107 -12.75 -34.91 -16.33
N PHE A 108 -12.49 -34.48 -17.56
CA PHE A 108 -11.54 -33.40 -17.87
C PHE A 108 -12.09 -31.97 -17.64
N GLY A 109 -13.27 -31.84 -17.03
CA GLY A 109 -13.86 -30.54 -16.68
C GLY A 109 -14.43 -29.76 -17.87
N VAL A 110 -14.63 -30.39 -19.03
CA VAL A 110 -15.33 -29.76 -20.16
C VAL A 110 -16.77 -29.41 -19.73
N GLY A 111 -17.20 -28.18 -20.01
CA GLY A 111 -18.51 -27.65 -19.62
C GLY A 111 -18.55 -26.99 -18.23
N ARG A 112 -17.52 -27.15 -17.39
CA ARG A 112 -17.38 -26.38 -16.14
C ARG A 112 -16.84 -24.99 -16.42
N ARG A 113 -17.45 -23.97 -15.80
CA ARG A 113 -16.97 -22.59 -15.85
C ARG A 113 -15.74 -22.47 -14.95
N THR A 114 -14.65 -21.92 -15.48
CA THR A 114 -13.43 -21.59 -14.74
C THR A 114 -13.17 -20.11 -14.90
N ARG A 115 -13.04 -19.37 -13.79
CA ARG A 115 -12.75 -17.93 -13.83
C ARG A 115 -11.22 -17.74 -13.86
N PRO A 116 -10.65 -17.02 -14.85
CA PRO A 116 -9.21 -16.92 -15.01
C PRO A 116 -8.50 -16.14 -13.90
N HIS A 117 -9.23 -15.29 -13.16
CA HIS A 117 -8.67 -14.44 -12.11
C HIS A 117 -8.89 -14.98 -10.70
N VAL A 118 -9.50 -16.17 -10.56
CA VAL A 118 -9.82 -16.76 -9.25
C VAL A 118 -8.86 -17.93 -9.02
N VAL A 119 -7.95 -17.78 -8.06
CA VAL A 119 -6.90 -18.75 -7.74
C VAL A 119 -7.48 -20.14 -7.50
N SER A 120 -8.50 -20.26 -6.65
CA SER A 120 -9.16 -21.54 -6.33
C SER A 120 -9.76 -22.22 -7.55
N ASP A 121 -10.41 -21.46 -8.44
CA ASP A 121 -11.06 -22.01 -9.64
C ASP A 121 -10.03 -22.57 -10.62
N VAL A 122 -8.91 -21.86 -10.85
CA VAL A 122 -7.85 -22.30 -11.77
C VAL A 122 -7.12 -23.52 -11.18
N LYS A 123 -6.78 -23.51 -9.89
CA LYS A 123 -6.15 -24.67 -9.22
C LYS A 123 -7.05 -25.91 -9.30
N ALA A 124 -8.33 -25.77 -8.98
CA ALA A 124 -9.28 -26.87 -9.05
C ALA A 124 -9.43 -27.42 -10.48
N ALA A 125 -9.44 -26.54 -11.49
CA ALA A 125 -9.52 -26.96 -12.89
C ALA A 125 -8.26 -27.69 -13.37
N ILE A 126 -7.07 -27.26 -12.95
CA ILE A 126 -5.80 -27.94 -13.24
C ILE A 126 -5.78 -29.30 -12.54
N GLN A 127 -6.08 -29.33 -11.24
CA GLN A 127 -6.05 -30.55 -10.43
C GLN A 127 -7.02 -31.61 -10.98
N GLN A 128 -8.23 -31.20 -11.37
CA GLN A 128 -9.20 -32.10 -11.99
C GLN A 128 -8.66 -32.81 -13.25
N ILE A 129 -7.89 -32.11 -14.10
CA ILE A 129 -7.28 -32.69 -15.29
C ILE A 129 -6.17 -33.67 -14.90
N LEU A 130 -5.31 -33.28 -13.96
CA LEU A 130 -4.20 -34.11 -13.48
C LEU A 130 -4.71 -35.40 -12.81
N ASP A 131 -5.74 -35.29 -11.97
CA ASP A 131 -6.36 -36.43 -11.29
C ASP A 131 -6.97 -37.39 -12.32
N ARG A 132 -7.72 -36.87 -13.29
CA ARG A 132 -8.30 -37.72 -14.34
C ARG A 132 -7.25 -38.42 -15.19
N ALA A 133 -6.19 -37.70 -15.57
CA ALA A 133 -5.10 -38.29 -16.35
C ALA A 133 -4.32 -39.35 -15.56
N LYS A 134 -4.19 -39.16 -14.24
CA LYS A 134 -3.57 -40.14 -13.34
C LYS A 134 -4.43 -41.40 -13.15
N GLU A 135 -5.74 -41.23 -12.97
CA GLU A 135 -6.69 -42.33 -12.84
C GLU A 135 -6.83 -43.14 -14.13
N LYS A 136 -6.76 -42.47 -15.29
CA LYS A 136 -6.98 -43.07 -16.60
C LYS A 136 -5.94 -42.63 -17.63
N PRO A 137 -4.69 -43.14 -17.54
CA PRO A 137 -3.61 -42.73 -18.43
C PRO A 137 -3.88 -43.05 -19.91
N ALA A 138 -4.43 -44.24 -20.20
CA ALA A 138 -4.79 -44.63 -21.56
C ALA A 138 -5.86 -43.72 -22.20
N GLU A 139 -6.78 -43.17 -21.38
CA GLU A 139 -7.78 -42.19 -21.85
C GLU A 139 -7.11 -40.87 -22.21
N ALA A 140 -6.16 -40.39 -21.39
CA ALA A 140 -5.41 -39.17 -21.67
C ALA A 140 -4.55 -39.31 -22.95
N GLU A 141 -3.87 -40.45 -23.12
CA GLU A 141 -3.05 -40.76 -24.30
C GLU A 141 -3.90 -40.80 -25.57
N ALA A 142 -5.07 -41.46 -25.54
CA ALA A 142 -6.00 -41.51 -26.67
C ALA A 142 -6.54 -40.11 -27.08
N LEU A 143 -6.55 -39.16 -26.14
CA LEU A 143 -6.94 -37.77 -26.37
C LEU A 143 -5.77 -36.87 -26.83
N GLY A 144 -4.58 -37.45 -27.00
CA GLY A 144 -3.36 -36.74 -27.39
C GLY A 144 -2.77 -35.87 -26.27
N ILE A 145 -3.18 -36.10 -25.02
CA ILE A 145 -2.63 -35.41 -23.84
C ILE A 145 -1.39 -36.19 -23.41
N VAL A 146 -0.21 -35.63 -23.65
CA VAL A 146 1.06 -36.31 -23.37
C VAL A 146 1.65 -35.87 -22.04
N LYS A 147 2.65 -36.61 -21.55
CA LYS A 147 3.36 -36.29 -20.30
C LYS A 147 3.82 -34.82 -20.23
N LYS A 148 4.32 -34.26 -21.34
CA LYS A 148 4.73 -32.85 -21.43
C LYS A 148 3.60 -31.86 -21.04
N ASP A 149 2.35 -32.17 -21.40
CA ASP A 149 1.21 -31.32 -21.08
C ASP A 149 0.84 -31.42 -19.59
N LEU A 150 0.89 -32.64 -19.04
CA LEU A 150 0.66 -32.90 -17.61
C LEU A 150 1.75 -32.26 -16.75
N ASP A 151 3.02 -32.36 -17.16
CA ASP A 151 4.14 -31.69 -16.51
C ASP A 151 3.95 -30.17 -16.56
N GLY A 152 3.52 -29.63 -17.71
CA GLY A 152 3.20 -28.20 -17.85
C GLY A 152 2.07 -27.74 -16.93
N LEU A 153 1.02 -28.54 -16.75
CA LEU A 153 -0.07 -28.28 -15.82
C LEU A 153 0.39 -28.34 -14.36
N ALA A 154 1.19 -29.35 -14.00
CA ALA A 154 1.76 -29.50 -12.67
C ALA A 154 2.69 -28.33 -12.32
N LEU A 155 3.52 -27.88 -13.26
CA LEU A 155 4.36 -26.68 -13.11
C LEU A 155 3.52 -25.42 -12.89
N SER A 156 2.45 -25.23 -13.65
CA SER A 156 1.53 -24.10 -13.43
C SER A 156 0.84 -24.17 -12.06
N LEU A 157 0.43 -25.37 -11.61
CA LEU A 157 -0.19 -25.55 -10.29
C LEU A 157 0.79 -25.22 -9.15
N ALA A 158 2.03 -25.67 -9.26
CA ALA A 158 3.10 -25.35 -8.31
C ALA A 158 3.36 -23.84 -8.28
N ALA A 159 3.53 -23.21 -9.45
CA ALA A 159 3.77 -21.77 -9.55
C ALA A 159 2.63 -20.92 -8.93
N ILE A 160 1.37 -21.31 -9.18
CA ILE A 160 0.21 -20.64 -8.56
C ILE A 160 0.22 -20.82 -7.03
N THR A 161 0.55 -22.02 -6.54
CA THR A 161 0.61 -22.31 -5.10
C THR A 161 1.73 -21.55 -4.40
N ASP A 162 2.90 -21.48 -5.02
CA ASP A 162 4.04 -20.74 -4.50
C ASP A 162 3.76 -19.23 -4.45
N ALA A 163 3.13 -18.69 -5.50
CA ALA A 163 2.75 -17.28 -5.55
C ALA A 163 1.73 -16.92 -4.46
N ASP A 164 0.73 -17.76 -4.26
CA ASP A 164 -0.30 -17.62 -3.21
C ASP A 164 0.32 -17.67 -1.81
N THR A 165 1.17 -18.66 -1.55
CA THR A 165 1.89 -18.81 -0.27
C THR A 165 2.79 -17.61 0.02
N LYS A 166 3.56 -17.14 -0.98
CA LYS A 166 4.41 -15.95 -0.84
C LYS A 166 3.58 -14.70 -0.55
N GLN A 167 2.41 -14.56 -1.15
CA GLN A 167 1.53 -13.42 -0.89
C GLN A 167 0.99 -13.44 0.54
N GLU A 168 0.56 -14.60 1.04
CA GLU A 168 0.08 -14.76 2.42
C GLU A 168 1.18 -14.53 3.46
N GLN A 169 2.38 -15.07 3.23
CA GLN A 169 3.55 -14.81 4.10
C GLN A 169 3.88 -13.31 4.17
N LYS A 170 3.84 -12.59 3.04
CA LYS A 170 4.08 -11.14 3.01
C LYS A 170 2.98 -10.33 3.71
N ARG A 171 1.73 -10.80 3.68
CA ARG A 171 0.64 -10.20 4.45
C ARG A 171 0.89 -10.36 5.95
N ALA A 172 1.35 -11.53 6.38
CA ALA A 172 1.66 -11.82 7.78
C ALA A 172 2.88 -11.02 8.29
N SER A 173 3.88 -10.77 7.44
CA SER A 173 5.13 -10.10 7.83
C SER A 173 5.12 -8.57 7.72
N ALA A 174 3.95 -7.93 7.55
CA ALA A 174 3.88 -6.48 7.36
C ALA A 174 4.32 -5.73 8.65
N PRO A 175 5.40 -4.92 8.60
CA PRO A 175 6.09 -4.43 9.81
C PRO A 175 5.29 -3.46 10.67
N LEU A 176 4.30 -2.75 10.12
CA LEU A 176 3.31 -1.99 10.87
C LEU A 176 1.99 -1.94 10.10
N THR A 177 0.88 -2.05 10.83
CA THR A 177 -0.44 -1.80 10.26
C THR A 177 -0.55 -0.35 9.76
N THR A 178 -1.40 -0.12 8.76
CA THR A 178 -1.69 1.25 8.27
C THR A 178 -2.15 2.18 9.41
N GLN A 179 -2.90 1.65 10.38
CA GLN A 179 -3.35 2.40 11.56
C GLN A 179 -2.18 2.84 12.44
N GLN A 180 -1.23 1.95 12.75
CA GLN A 180 -0.05 2.28 13.54
C GLN A 180 0.80 3.36 12.87
N ARG A 181 1.01 3.28 11.55
CA ARG A 181 1.73 4.31 10.79
C ARG A 181 1.05 5.67 10.85
N ASN A 182 -0.27 5.70 10.66
CA ASN A 182 -1.05 6.94 10.76
C ASN A 182 -0.96 7.55 12.16
N ARG A 183 -1.07 6.72 13.19
CA ARG A 183 -0.96 7.15 14.59
C ARG A 183 0.42 7.75 14.91
N ILE A 184 1.50 7.11 14.47
CA ILE A 184 2.87 7.65 14.61
C ILE A 184 2.99 8.99 13.88
N GLY A 185 2.54 9.07 12.63
CA GLY A 185 2.58 10.32 11.86
C GLY A 185 1.82 11.47 12.53
N ASN A 186 0.65 11.19 13.11
CA ASN A 186 -0.12 12.21 13.82
C ASN A 186 0.48 12.57 15.19
N ARG A 187 1.15 11.63 15.88
CA ARG A 187 1.92 11.93 17.10
C ARG A 187 3.07 12.90 16.81
N ILE A 188 3.81 12.68 15.73
CA ILE A 188 4.88 13.59 15.28
C ILE A 188 4.30 14.98 15.00
N LEU A 189 3.20 15.07 14.22
CA LEU A 189 2.56 16.35 13.92
C LEU A 189 2.07 17.08 15.17
N ALA A 190 1.54 16.35 16.15
CA ALA A 190 1.09 16.93 17.42
C ALA A 190 2.27 17.43 18.28
N ALA A 191 3.38 16.69 18.32
CA ALA A 191 4.60 17.12 18.99
C ALA A 191 5.23 18.35 18.32
N VAL A 192 5.29 18.38 16.98
CA VAL A 192 5.73 19.55 16.20
C VAL A 192 4.89 20.78 16.54
N ALA A 193 3.56 20.64 16.58
CA ALA A 193 2.67 21.76 16.92
C ALA A 193 2.89 22.27 18.36
N ARG A 194 3.20 21.39 19.32
CA ARG A 194 3.54 21.79 20.69
C ARG A 194 4.88 22.52 20.75
N ILE A 195 5.90 22.05 20.03
CA ILE A 195 7.23 22.71 19.96
C ILE A 195 7.10 24.09 19.31
N GLU A 196 6.35 24.19 18.21
CA GLU A 196 6.02 25.47 17.57
C GLU A 196 5.33 26.43 18.55
N GLY A 197 4.30 25.96 19.25
CA GLY A 197 3.59 26.78 20.24
C GLY A 197 4.49 27.25 21.38
N ALA A 198 5.32 26.37 21.92
CA ALA A 198 6.27 26.71 22.98
C ALA A 198 7.29 27.76 22.52
N GLY A 199 7.87 27.60 21.33
CA GLY A 199 8.84 28.55 20.78
C GLY A 199 8.23 29.90 20.44
N ARG A 200 6.98 29.95 19.97
CA ARG A 200 6.26 31.21 19.73
C ARG A 200 6.06 32.02 21.01
N LEU A 201 5.72 31.35 22.11
CA LEU A 201 5.51 31.99 23.41
C LEU A 201 6.83 32.44 24.03
N GLU A 202 7.86 31.60 23.95
CA GLU A 202 9.17 31.90 24.56
C GLU A 202 9.89 33.03 23.83
N PHE A 203 9.88 33.01 22.50
CA PHE A 203 10.57 34.01 21.68
C PHE A 203 9.63 35.11 21.18
N ALA A 204 8.56 35.43 21.92
CA ALA A 204 7.57 36.43 21.50
C ALA A 204 8.19 37.79 21.16
N ASN A 205 9.25 38.19 21.88
CA ASN A 205 9.97 39.46 21.71
C ASN A 205 11.21 39.36 20.81
N ASP A 206 11.55 38.16 20.31
CA ASP A 206 12.66 37.93 19.38
C ASP A 206 12.08 37.47 18.03
N PRO A 207 11.81 38.41 17.10
CA PRO A 207 11.11 38.10 15.86
C PRO A 207 11.89 37.12 14.97
N VAL A 208 13.23 37.13 15.04
CA VAL A 208 14.09 36.26 14.26
C VAL A 208 13.96 34.82 14.76
N LYS A 209 14.10 34.59 16.07
CA LYS A 209 13.91 33.26 16.64
C LYS A 209 12.48 32.79 16.49
N ARG A 210 11.48 33.64 16.73
CA ARG A 210 10.06 33.31 16.57
C ARG A 210 9.73 32.81 15.16
N ALA A 211 10.29 33.45 14.12
CA ALA A 211 10.08 33.06 12.73
C ALA A 211 10.56 31.62 12.44
N THR A 212 11.64 31.16 13.08
CA THR A 212 12.14 29.78 12.91
C THR A 212 11.16 28.73 13.44
N PHE A 213 10.45 29.03 14.54
CA PHE A 213 9.41 28.16 15.08
C PHE A 213 8.11 28.27 14.29
N GLU A 214 7.72 29.47 13.83
CA GLU A 214 6.56 29.67 12.96
C GLU A 214 6.68 28.90 11.63
N ALA A 215 7.90 28.74 11.11
CA ALA A 215 8.18 27.97 9.91
C ALA A 215 7.82 26.48 10.03
N LEU A 216 7.68 25.93 11.25
CA LEU A 216 7.22 24.56 11.48
C LEU A 216 5.73 24.37 11.09
N GLY A 217 4.90 25.39 11.35
CA GLY A 217 3.47 25.39 11.06
C GLY A 217 3.08 26.05 9.73
N ALA A 218 4.02 26.70 9.06
CA ALA A 218 3.79 27.42 7.82
C ALA A 218 3.23 26.49 6.72
N ARG A 219 1.92 26.63 6.48
CA ARG A 219 1.33 26.34 5.16
C ARG A 219 1.80 27.44 4.19
N PRO A 220 1.95 27.15 2.89
CA PRO A 220 1.63 28.16 1.89
C PRO A 220 0.18 28.59 2.17
N ARG A 221 -0.04 29.79 2.71
CA ARG A 221 -1.36 30.40 2.70
C ARG A 221 -1.68 30.61 1.22
N ILE A 222 -2.49 29.72 0.64
CA ILE A 222 -3.18 30.03 -0.61
C ILE A 222 -4.06 31.23 -0.25
N ARG A 223 -3.59 32.44 -0.53
CA ARG A 223 -4.40 33.64 -0.52
C ARG A 223 -5.47 33.38 -1.57
N ARG A 224 -6.69 33.05 -1.13
CA ARG A 224 -7.86 33.09 -1.98
C ARG A 224 -7.95 34.52 -2.47
N LYS A 225 -7.63 34.75 -3.75
CA LYS A 225 -7.80 36.04 -4.40
C LYS A 225 -9.29 36.34 -4.33
N VAL A 226 -9.66 37.30 -3.48
CA VAL A 226 -10.99 37.89 -3.52
C VAL A 226 -10.92 38.82 -4.72
N ASP A 227 -11.51 38.40 -5.84
CA ASP A 227 -11.70 39.30 -6.97
C ASP A 227 -12.70 40.37 -6.54
N ALA A 228 -12.16 41.52 -6.12
CA ALA A 228 -12.92 42.74 -5.97
C ALA A 228 -13.25 43.22 -7.39
N GLY A 229 -14.54 43.21 -7.72
CA GLY A 229 -15.04 43.78 -8.95
C GLY A 229 -14.70 45.28 -9.04
N SER A 230 -14.03 45.66 -10.11
CA SER A 230 -14.17 46.95 -10.77
C SER A 230 -14.83 46.65 -12.12
N GLY A 231 -16.04 47.08 -12.44
CA GLY A 231 -16.63 48.36 -12.10
C GLY A 231 -16.00 49.45 -12.96
N THR A 232 -16.16 49.36 -14.29
CA THR A 232 -15.88 50.47 -15.19
C THR A 232 -17.06 50.65 -16.14
N THR A 233 -17.74 51.76 -15.89
CA THR A 233 -18.95 52.29 -16.51
C THR A 233 -18.70 52.66 -17.97
N GLU A 234 -19.68 52.35 -18.83
CA GLU A 234 -19.84 52.92 -20.16
C GLU A 234 -19.96 54.46 -20.10
N VAL A 235 -19.18 55.15 -20.92
CA VAL A 235 -19.56 56.47 -21.45
C VAL A 235 -19.14 56.48 -22.92
N VAL A 236 -20.11 56.26 -23.82
CA VAL A 236 -19.97 56.61 -25.25
C VAL A 236 -20.85 57.84 -25.46
N VAL A 237 -20.20 58.99 -25.62
CA VAL A 237 -20.83 60.25 -26.06
C VAL A 237 -20.80 60.28 -27.59
N SER A 238 -21.97 60.51 -28.18
CA SER A 238 -22.15 60.78 -29.61
C SER A 238 -21.56 62.13 -30.01
N GLY A 239 -20.91 62.16 -31.18
CA GLY A 239 -20.43 63.34 -31.89
C GLY A 239 -19.84 62.93 -33.23
#